data_AF-A0A1B6KE39-F1
#
_entry.id   AF-A0A1B6KE39-F1
#
_cell.length_a   1.000
_cell.length_b   1.000
_cell.length_c   1.000
_cell.angle_alpha   90.00
_cell.angle_beta   90.00
_cell.angle_gamma   90.00
#
_symmetry.space_group_name_H-M   'P 1'
#
loop_
_entity.id
_entity.type
_entity.pdbx_description
1 polymer ?
#
loop_
_entity_poly.entity_id
_entity_poly.type
_entity_poly.pdbx_seq_one_letter_code
_entity_poly.pdbx_strand_id
1 'polypeptide(L)'
;PTALVLYLAHISPHAPLQAPEELVDQFRYIPDRKRRIFAAMVTKLDESVGRVTQALRDKKMLNDSIILFLSDNGGATHGFNGNVASNWPLRGGKDTLWEGGVR
;
A
#
# COMPACT_ATOMS: atom_id res chain seq x y z
N PRO A 1 27.01 6.13 18.56
CA PRO A 1 26.15 5.64 17.46
C PRO A 1 25.32 6.78 16.88
N THR A 2 25.26 6.90 15.55
CA THR A 2 24.42 7.89 14.86
C THR A 2 23.06 7.28 14.56
N ALA A 3 21.97 7.98 14.87
CA ALA A 3 20.62 7.53 14.55
C ALA A 3 20.41 7.46 13.02
N LEU A 4 19.71 6.42 12.56
CA LEU A 4 19.26 6.31 11.18
C LEU A 4 17.91 6.98 11.01
N VAL A 5 17.79 7.85 10.00
CA VAL A 5 16.50 8.36 9.51
C VAL A 5 16.31 7.81 8.10
N LEU A 6 15.22 7.07 7.88
CA LEU A 6 14.87 6.49 6.58
C LEU A 6 13.48 6.95 6.16
N TYR A 7 13.41 7.62 5.01
CA TYR A 7 12.16 7.87 4.33
C TYR A 7 12.02 6.90 3.15
N LEU A 8 11.07 5.98 3.26
CA LEU A 8 10.78 4.97 2.23
C LEU A 8 9.40 5.24 1.63
N ALA A 9 9.36 5.82 0.44
CA ALA A 9 8.13 6.16 -0.27
C ALA A 9 7.85 5.15 -1.39
N HIS A 10 6.99 4.17 -1.14
CA HIS A 10 6.57 3.20 -2.15
C HIS A 10 5.70 3.86 -3.22
N ILE A 11 5.86 3.43 -4.48
CA ILE A 11 4.96 3.80 -5.59
C ILE A 11 3.62 3.02 -5.53
N SER A 12 3.61 1.84 -4.91
CA SER A 12 2.42 1.02 -4.77
C SER A 12 1.42 1.65 -3.78
N PRO A 13 0.10 1.65 -4.02
CA PRO A 13 -0.61 1.03 -5.14
C PRO A 13 -1.07 2.04 -6.22
N HIS A 14 -0.26 3.05 -6.53
CA HIS A 14 -0.59 4.05 -7.57
C HIS A 14 -0.70 3.38 -8.95
N ALA A 15 -1.56 3.92 -9.82
CA ALA A 15 -1.66 3.47 -11.21
C ALA A 15 -0.35 3.75 -11.99
N PRO A 16 -0.03 3.01 -13.06
CA PRO A 16 -0.80 1.92 -13.66
C PRO A 16 -0.86 0.67 -12.77
N LEU A 17 -1.97 -0.06 -12.84
CA LEU A 17 -2.14 -1.29 -12.06
C LEU A 17 -1.28 -2.42 -12.66
N GLN A 18 -0.23 -2.80 -11.94
CA GLN A 18 0.75 -3.80 -12.38
C GLN A 18 1.17 -4.68 -11.20
N ALA A 19 1.05 -5.99 -11.33
CA ALA A 19 1.52 -6.96 -10.34
C ALA A 19 1.88 -8.29 -11.03
N PRO A 20 2.70 -9.16 -10.41
CA PRO A 20 2.97 -10.50 -10.93
C PRO A 20 1.68 -11.32 -11.07
N GLU A 21 1.47 -11.95 -12.23
CA GLU A 21 0.21 -12.62 -12.56
C GLU A 21 -0.08 -13.78 -11.58
N GLU A 22 0.95 -14.48 -11.13
CA GLU A 22 0.81 -15.60 -10.18
C GLU A 22 0.21 -15.14 -8.85
N LEU A 23 0.48 -13.89 -8.46
CA LEU A 23 -0.10 -13.30 -7.25
C LEU A 23 -1.52 -12.77 -7.53
N VAL A 24 -1.77 -12.18 -8.70
CA VAL A 24 -3.12 -11.78 -9.14
C VAL A 24 -4.06 -12.99 -9.12
N ASP A 25 -3.58 -14.16 -9.53
CA ASP A 25 -4.32 -15.42 -9.55
C ASP A 25 -4.66 -15.97 -8.16
N GLN A 26 -3.96 -15.56 -7.10
CA GLN A 26 -4.33 -15.93 -5.73
C GLN A 26 -5.60 -15.20 -5.28
N PHE A 27 -5.91 -14.05 -5.89
CA PHE A 27 -7.10 -13.26 -5.61
C PHE A 27 -8.32 -13.62 -6.48
N ARG A 28 -8.36 -14.83 -7.06
CA ARG A 28 -9.46 -15.28 -7.95
C ARG A 28 -10.86 -15.19 -7.32
N TYR A 29 -10.95 -15.17 -5.99
CA TYR A 29 -12.20 -14.95 -5.25
C TYR A 29 -12.75 -13.52 -5.36
N ILE A 30 -11.94 -12.53 -5.75
CA ILE A 30 -12.39 -11.17 -6.05
C ILE A 30 -12.90 -11.14 -7.49
N PRO A 31 -14.17 -10.79 -7.79
CA PRO A 31 -14.68 -10.87 -9.16
C PRO A 31 -13.98 -9.93 -10.15
N ASP A 32 -13.70 -8.69 -9.73
CA ASP A 32 -13.07 -7.67 -10.58
C ASP A 32 -11.55 -7.89 -10.70
N ARG A 33 -11.06 -8.11 -11.94
CA ARG A 33 -9.63 -8.38 -12.20
C ARG A 33 -8.74 -7.19 -11.86
N LYS A 34 -9.17 -5.94 -12.07
CA LYS A 34 -8.36 -4.77 -11.69
C LYS A 34 -8.20 -4.73 -10.16
N ARG A 35 -9.24 -5.10 -9.41
CA ARG A 35 -9.18 -5.19 -7.95
C ARG A 35 -8.27 -6.32 -7.47
N ARG A 36 -8.17 -7.42 -8.21
CA ARG A 36 -7.13 -8.45 -7.97
C ARG A 36 -5.72 -7.90 -8.14
N ILE A 37 -5.48 -7.14 -9.22
CA ILE A 37 -4.16 -6.51 -9.45
C ILE A 37 -3.85 -5.52 -8.33
N PHE A 38 -4.82 -4.69 -7.94
CA PHE A 38 -4.67 -3.78 -6.80
C PHE A 38 -4.34 -4.53 -5.50
N ALA A 39 -5.05 -5.62 -5.20
CA ALA A 39 -4.78 -6.45 -4.02
C ALA A 39 -3.35 -7.01 -4.06
N ALA A 40 -2.92 -7.54 -5.21
CA ALA A 40 -1.57 -8.03 -5.42
C ALA A 40 -0.49 -6.94 -5.24
N MET A 41 -0.74 -5.72 -5.70
CA MET A 41 0.15 -4.56 -5.47
C MET A 41 0.31 -4.23 -3.98
N VAL A 42 -0.80 -4.24 -3.23
CA VAL A 42 -0.79 -4.00 -1.78
C VAL A 42 -0.08 -5.14 -1.05
N THR A 43 -0.26 -6.40 -1.48
CA THR A 43 0.51 -7.53 -0.94
C THR A 43 2.01 -7.39 -1.19
N LYS A 44 2.44 -6.93 -2.37
CA LYS A 44 3.87 -6.66 -2.62
C LYS A 44 4.43 -5.50 -1.80
N LEU A 45 3.60 -4.51 -1.47
CA LEU A 45 3.96 -3.45 -0.54
C LEU A 45 4.18 -4.03 0.87
N ASP A 46 3.24 -4.85 1.35
CA ASP A 46 3.33 -5.54 2.65
C ASP A 46 4.59 -6.43 2.75
N GLU A 47 4.87 -7.23 1.72
CA GLU A 47 6.12 -8.01 1.63
C GLU A 47 7.37 -7.11 1.73
N SER A 48 7.34 -5.92 1.11
CA SER A 48 8.44 -4.96 1.15
C SER A 48 8.66 -4.41 2.56
N VAL A 49 7.58 -4.08 3.28
CA VAL A 49 7.64 -3.68 4.70
C VAL A 49 8.19 -4.83 5.56
N GLY A 50 7.74 -6.06 5.32
CA GLY A 50 8.26 -7.27 5.95
C GLY A 50 9.78 -7.42 5.77
N ARG A 51 10.31 -7.19 4.56
CA ARG A 51 11.77 -7.25 4.32
C ARG A 51 12.55 -6.19 5.10
N VAL A 52 12.03 -4.96 5.18
CA VAL A 52 12.69 -3.88 5.93
C VAL A 52 12.70 -4.19 7.42
N THR A 53 11.56 -4.58 7.98
CA THR A 53 11.43 -4.93 9.41
C THR A 53 12.28 -6.15 9.77
N GLN A 54 12.36 -7.16 8.89
CA GLN A 54 13.25 -8.30 9.07
C GLN A 54 14.72 -7.88 9.04
N ALA A 55 15.13 -7.04 8.10
CA ALA A 55 16.51 -6.53 8.04
C ALA A 55 16.89 -5.75 9.31
N LEU A 56 15.99 -4.91 9.83
CA LEU A 56 16.19 -4.20 11.11
C LEU A 56 16.31 -5.18 12.28
N ARG A 57 15.51 -6.26 12.29
CA ARG A 57 15.57 -7.31 13.31
C ARG A 57 16.90 -8.06 13.27
N ASP A 58 17.33 -8.49 12.09
CA ASP A 58 18.59 -9.23 11.88
C ASP A 58 19.81 -8.40 12.29
N LYS A 59 19.72 -7.08 12.14
CA LYS A 59 20.74 -6.12 12.59
C LYS A 59 20.58 -5.68 14.05
N LYS A 60 19.62 -6.24 14.79
CA LYS A 60 19.30 -5.88 16.19
C LYS A 60 18.96 -4.39 16.38
N MET A 61 18.48 -3.73 15.32
CA MET A 61 18.08 -2.31 15.32
C MET A 61 16.59 -2.14 15.64
N LEU A 62 15.77 -3.15 15.37
CA LEU A 62 14.31 -3.04 15.48
C LEU A 62 13.82 -2.65 16.88
N ASN A 63 14.51 -3.10 17.94
CA ASN A 63 14.13 -2.83 19.34
C ASN A 63 14.32 -1.35 19.74
N ASP A 64 15.07 -0.58 18.96
CA ASP A 64 15.35 0.84 19.16
C ASP A 64 14.90 1.66 17.92
N SER A 65 13.88 1.17 17.21
CA SER A 65 13.34 1.81 16.01
C SER A 65 11.89 2.26 16.24
N ILE A 66 11.58 3.48 15.81
CA ILE A 66 10.20 3.94 15.62
C ILE A 66 9.85 3.78 14.14
N ILE A 67 8.79 3.03 13.87
CA ILE A 67 8.29 2.82 12.50
C ILE A 67 6.94 3.51 12.36
N LEU A 68 6.87 4.45 11.42
CA LEU A 68 5.64 5.10 11.02
C LEU A 68 5.23 4.56 9.66
N PHE A 69 4.02 4.02 9.56
CA PHE A 69 3.42 3.55 8.32
C PHE A 69 2.16 4.37 8.06
N LEU A 70 2.10 5.03 6.90
CA LEU A 70 1.03 5.93 6.53
C LEU A 70 0.88 5.98 5.01
N SER A 71 -0.31 6.37 4.56
CA SER A 71 -0.59 6.75 3.18
C SER A 71 -0.43 8.27 3.02
N ASP A 72 -0.17 8.75 1.81
CA ASP A 72 -0.10 10.17 1.47
C ASP A 72 -1.49 10.81 1.33
N ASN A 73 -2.46 10.04 0.86
CA ASN A 73 -3.88 10.39 0.75
C ASN A 73 -4.77 9.14 0.83
N GLY A 74 -6.09 9.34 0.86
CA GLY A 74 -7.05 8.26 0.73
C GLY A 74 -7.09 7.64 -0.67
N GLY A 75 -7.64 6.44 -0.82
CA GLY A 75 -7.58 5.69 -2.08
C GLY A 75 -8.29 6.36 -3.26
N ALA A 76 -7.76 6.18 -4.46
CA ALA A 76 -8.42 6.57 -5.71
C ALA A 76 -9.51 5.54 -6.08
N THR A 77 -10.75 5.85 -5.73
CA THR A 77 -11.93 4.97 -5.88
C THR A 77 -12.63 5.18 -7.23
N HIS A 78 -13.57 4.30 -7.57
CA HIS A 78 -14.48 4.45 -8.72
C HIS A 78 -13.81 4.68 -10.09
N GLY A 79 -12.60 4.15 -10.31
CA GLY A 79 -11.89 4.32 -11.58
C GLY A 79 -11.06 5.61 -11.69
N PHE A 80 -11.08 6.47 -10.66
CA PHE A 80 -10.33 7.73 -10.66
C PHE A 80 -8.84 7.48 -10.91
N ASN A 81 -8.24 8.24 -11.83
CA ASN A 81 -6.85 8.08 -12.29
C ASN A 81 -6.46 6.62 -12.62
N GLY A 82 -7.40 5.84 -13.17
CA GLY A 82 -7.15 4.45 -13.58
C GLY A 82 -7.01 3.46 -12.43
N ASN A 83 -7.44 3.82 -11.22
CA ASN A 83 -7.31 3.01 -10.02
C ASN A 83 -8.66 2.42 -9.54
N VAL A 84 -8.62 1.43 -8.65
CA VAL A 84 -9.77 0.71 -8.10
C VAL A 84 -9.61 0.50 -6.59
N ALA A 85 -9.09 1.51 -5.89
CA ALA A 85 -9.01 1.49 -4.44
C ALA A 85 -10.43 1.45 -3.83
N SER A 86 -10.50 1.13 -2.53
CA SER A 86 -11.75 1.17 -1.77
C SER A 86 -11.48 1.89 -0.46
N ASN A 87 -12.32 2.87 -0.16
CA ASN A 87 -12.29 3.60 1.11
C ASN A 87 -13.51 3.29 1.97
N TRP A 88 -14.30 2.26 1.62
CA TRP A 88 -15.50 1.90 2.37
C TRP A 88 -15.17 1.70 3.86
N PRO A 89 -15.95 2.26 4.81
CA PRO A 89 -17.23 2.95 4.63
C PRO A 89 -17.12 4.48 4.49
N LEU A 90 -15.91 5.02 4.35
CA LEU A 90 -15.67 6.46 4.28
C LEU A 90 -16.14 7.04 2.95
N ARG A 91 -16.69 8.26 3.02
CA ARG A 91 -17.16 8.99 1.83
C ARG A 91 -15.97 9.53 1.04
N GLY A 92 -16.03 9.44 -0.28
CA GLY A 92 -15.04 10.06 -1.18
C GLY A 92 -13.75 9.25 -1.36
N GLY A 93 -12.76 9.91 -1.96
CA GLY A 93 -11.47 9.31 -2.29
C GLY A 93 -10.40 10.35 -2.58
N LYS A 94 -9.30 9.90 -3.18
CA LYS A 94 -8.24 10.78 -3.68
C LYS A 94 -8.84 12.00 -4.37
N ASP A 95 -8.28 13.17 -4.09
CA ASP A 95 -8.73 14.47 -4.62
C ASP A 95 -10.05 15.01 -4.03
N THR A 96 -10.47 14.50 -2.86
CA THR A 96 -11.65 15.01 -2.15
C THR A 96 -11.35 15.33 -0.69
N LEU A 97 -12.09 16.28 -0.10
CA LEU A 97 -12.00 16.64 1.33
C LEU A 97 -12.89 15.78 2.23
N TRP A 98 -13.54 14.76 1.68
CA TRP A 98 -14.29 13.80 2.49
C TRP A 98 -13.33 12.84 3.18
N GLU A 99 -13.78 12.17 4.25
CA GLU A 99 -12.97 11.25 5.04
C GLU A 99 -12.19 10.23 4.20
N GLY A 100 -12.79 9.68 3.14
CA GLY A 100 -12.13 8.73 2.25
C GLY A 100 -10.99 9.32 1.42
N GLY A 101 -10.83 10.64 1.36
CA GLY A 101 -9.69 11.32 0.73
C GLY A 101 -8.59 11.73 1.71
N VAL A 102 -8.91 11.91 2.99
CA VAL A 102 -8.01 12.55 3.97
C VAL A 102 -7.72 11.74 5.23
N ARG A 103 -8.34 10.56 5.40
CA ARG A 103 -8.19 9.70 6.58
C ARG A 103 -7.62 8.33 6.26
#